data_AF-A0AAU3D1N2-F1
#
_entry.id   AF-A0AAU3D1N2-F1
#
_cell.length_a   1.000
_cell.length_b   1.000
_cell.length_c   1.000
_cell.angle_alpha   90.00
_cell.angle_beta   90.00
_cell.angle_gamma   90.00
#
_symmetry.space_group_name_H-M   'P 1'
#
loop_
_entity.id
_entity.type
_entity.pdbx_description
1 polymer ?
#
loop_
_entity_poly.entity_id
_entity_poly.type
_entity_poly.pdbx_seq_one_letter_code
_entity_poly.pdbx_strand_id
1 'polypeptide(L)'
;MRALEAALPPGDGVAVFNRVYLAVTQEVDRRIDTGRFPDARAATTLDVRFAKRYLDAVDPGPADRRPPACWRPLLQFRRHPGVRPLQFALAGINAHIGHDLALAVVDACRSLGCEPAQLEDEFDRVGELLGSLEERVREELMPGPDLLQIADPLTHLLGSWSLERARDATWTAARALWALRELPDVAEEFTERLDTAVGFAGRMMLTPMPY
;
A
#
# COMPACT_ATOMS: atom_id res chain seq x y z
N MET A 1 6.22 -9.37 -9.46
CA MET A 1 7.04 -8.24 -8.98
C MET A 1 8.40 -8.14 -9.67
N ARG A 2 9.31 -9.13 -9.60
CA ARG A 2 10.61 -9.05 -10.32
C ARG A 2 10.47 -8.88 -11.84
N ALA A 3 9.55 -9.62 -12.46
CA ALA A 3 9.25 -9.44 -13.88
C ALA A 3 8.67 -8.05 -14.20
N LEU A 4 7.86 -7.49 -13.30
CA LEU A 4 7.31 -6.14 -13.42
C LEU A 4 8.43 -5.09 -13.32
N GLU A 5 9.35 -5.25 -12.37
CA GLU A 5 10.54 -4.40 -12.23
C GLU A 5 11.37 -4.37 -13.52
N ALA A 6 11.65 -5.55 -14.09
CA ALA A 6 12.45 -5.67 -15.31
C ALA A 6 11.76 -5.07 -16.56
N ALA A 7 10.43 -4.99 -16.56
CA ALA A 7 9.64 -4.46 -17.68
C ALA A 7 9.48 -2.93 -17.64
N LEU A 8 9.70 -2.29 -16.49
CA LEU A 8 9.43 -0.87 -16.30
C LEU A 8 10.71 -0.02 -16.31
N PRO A 9 10.70 1.18 -16.93
CA PRO A 9 11.82 2.10 -16.84
C PRO A 9 12.13 2.49 -15.38
N PRO A 10 13.40 2.67 -14.97
CA PRO A 10 13.75 2.99 -13.58
C PRO A 10 13.08 4.26 -13.02
N GLY A 11 12.82 5.26 -13.87
CA GLY A 11 12.15 6.51 -13.50
C GLY A 11 10.62 6.45 -13.52
N ASP A 12 10.02 5.31 -13.88
CA ASP A 12 8.57 5.13 -13.85
C ASP A 12 8.09 5.03 -12.39
N GLY A 13 7.07 5.80 -12.01
CA GLY A 13 6.56 5.85 -10.64
C GLY A 13 6.07 4.50 -10.12
N VAL A 14 5.55 3.62 -11.00
CA VAL A 14 5.21 2.25 -10.60
C VAL A 14 6.46 1.44 -10.33
N ALA A 15 7.54 1.64 -11.08
CA ALA A 15 8.83 0.99 -10.81
C ALA A 15 9.45 1.45 -9.49
N VAL A 16 9.25 2.72 -9.11
CA VAL A 16 9.67 3.24 -7.81
C VAL A 16 8.94 2.53 -6.68
N PHE A 17 7.60 2.49 -6.72
CA PHE A 17 6.83 1.78 -5.69
C PHE A 17 7.09 0.26 -5.70
N ASN A 18 7.19 -0.37 -6.87
CA ASN A 18 7.45 -1.82 -6.98
C ASN A 18 8.77 -2.21 -6.30
N ARG A 19 9.80 -1.37 -6.36
CA ARG A 19 11.08 -1.62 -5.66
C ARG A 19 10.92 -1.65 -4.16
N VAL A 20 10.20 -0.67 -3.61
CA VAL A 20 9.85 -0.63 -2.18
C VAL A 20 9.07 -1.88 -1.80
N TYR A 21 8.02 -2.19 -2.56
CA TYR A 21 7.14 -3.30 -2.24
C TYR A 21 7.81 -4.67 -2.38
N LEU A 22 8.65 -4.87 -3.40
CA LEU A 22 9.44 -6.09 -3.57
C LEU A 22 10.36 -6.33 -2.37
N ALA A 23 10.96 -5.29 -1.80
CA ALA A 23 11.77 -5.41 -0.59
C ALA A 23 10.91 -5.84 0.62
N VAL A 24 9.70 -5.28 0.77
CA VAL A 24 8.73 -5.71 1.81
C VAL A 24 8.42 -7.21 1.65
N THR A 25 7.97 -7.62 0.46
CA THR A 25 7.55 -9.00 0.21
C THR A 25 8.68 -10.00 0.44
N GLN A 26 9.92 -9.67 0.04
CA GLN A 26 11.08 -10.54 0.29
C GLN A 26 11.39 -10.69 1.78
N GLU A 27 11.23 -9.63 2.56
CA GLU A 27 11.44 -9.68 4.00
C GLU A 27 10.30 -10.43 4.72
N VAL A 28 9.04 -10.29 4.26
CA VAL A 28 7.91 -11.09 4.74
C VAL A 28 8.19 -12.58 4.50
N ASP A 29 8.56 -12.95 3.28
CA ASP A 29 8.89 -14.33 2.88
C ASP A 29 10.00 -14.91 3.78
N ARG A 30 11.08 -14.16 3.99
CA ARG A 30 12.18 -14.53 4.90
C ARG A 30 11.70 -14.71 6.35
N ARG A 31 10.78 -13.88 6.84
CA ARG A 31 10.24 -14.00 8.19
C ARG A 31 9.31 -15.20 8.34
N ILE A 32 8.55 -15.54 7.30
CA ILE A 32 7.75 -16.77 7.26
C ILE A 32 8.68 -17.99 7.33
N ASP A 33 9.71 -18.04 6.48
CA ASP A 33 10.70 -19.13 6.44
C ASP A 33 11.46 -19.31 7.75
N THR A 34 11.71 -18.22 8.48
CA THR A 34 12.43 -18.25 9.75
C THR A 34 11.52 -18.43 10.97
N GLY A 35 10.22 -18.73 10.77
CA GLY A 35 9.27 -18.99 11.86
C GLY A 35 8.95 -17.75 12.70
N ARG A 36 9.11 -16.55 12.14
CA ARG A 36 8.84 -15.27 12.82
C ARG A 36 7.39 -14.81 12.67
N PHE A 37 6.51 -15.65 12.14
CA PHE A 37 5.05 -15.48 12.20
C PHE A 37 4.44 -16.57 13.12
N PRO A 38 3.45 -16.24 13.97
CA PRO A 38 2.82 -17.23 14.84
C PRO A 38 2.05 -18.26 14.02
N ASP A 39 1.27 -17.80 13.03
CA ASP A 39 0.64 -18.64 12.03
C ASP A 39 1.21 -18.32 10.63
N ALA A 40 2.13 -19.16 10.17
CA ALA A 40 2.72 -19.06 8.83
C ALA A 40 1.69 -19.18 7.70
N ARG A 41 0.62 -19.96 7.89
CA ARG A 41 -0.44 -20.11 6.89
C ARG A 41 -1.27 -18.84 6.79
N ALA A 42 -1.60 -18.24 7.92
CA ALA A 42 -2.30 -16.95 7.97
C ALA A 42 -1.47 -15.85 7.31
N ALA A 43 -0.19 -15.73 7.71
CA ALA A 43 0.74 -14.75 7.16
C ALA A 43 0.91 -14.90 5.63
N THR A 44 1.14 -16.12 5.15
CA THR A 44 1.26 -16.41 3.70
C THR A 44 -0.03 -16.06 2.95
N THR A 45 -1.19 -16.40 3.54
CA THR A 45 -2.48 -16.12 2.89
C THR A 45 -2.70 -14.62 2.77
N LEU A 46 -2.43 -13.85 3.82
CA LEU A 46 -2.54 -12.40 3.81
C LEU A 46 -1.56 -11.78 2.79
N ASP A 47 -0.29 -12.18 2.82
CA ASP A 47 0.74 -11.65 1.91
C ASP A 47 0.40 -11.90 0.43
N VAL A 48 -0.02 -13.12 0.08
CA VAL A 48 -0.42 -13.46 -1.30
C VAL A 48 -1.65 -12.67 -1.74
N ARG A 49 -2.66 -12.50 -0.87
CA ARG A 49 -3.86 -11.69 -1.18
C ARG A 49 -3.51 -10.23 -1.36
N PHE A 50 -2.59 -9.72 -0.54
CA PHE A 50 -2.12 -8.34 -0.60
C PHE A 50 -1.33 -8.08 -1.89
N ALA A 51 -0.35 -8.93 -2.19
CA ALA A 51 0.45 -8.87 -3.41
C ALA A 51 -0.38 -8.96 -4.68
N LYS A 52 -1.38 -9.86 -4.69
CA LYS A 52 -2.28 -10.01 -5.84
C LYS A 52 -3.03 -8.70 -6.13
N ARG A 53 -3.51 -7.99 -5.11
CA ARG A 53 -4.23 -6.72 -5.33
C ARG A 53 -3.38 -5.66 -6.01
N TYR A 54 -2.14 -5.50 -5.56
CA TYR A 54 -1.21 -4.59 -6.21
C TYR A 54 -0.99 -4.99 -7.68
N LEU A 55 -0.70 -6.26 -7.94
CA LEU A 55 -0.43 -6.76 -9.29
C LEU A 55 -1.64 -6.57 -10.22
N ASP A 56 -2.84 -6.91 -9.75
CA ASP A 56 -4.10 -6.72 -10.48
C ASP A 56 -4.37 -5.23 -10.77
N ALA A 57 -3.91 -4.31 -9.90
CA ALA A 57 -4.07 -2.87 -10.11
C ALA A 57 -3.11 -2.28 -11.16
N VAL A 58 -1.87 -2.77 -11.22
CA VAL A 58 -0.85 -2.23 -12.15
C VAL A 58 -0.75 -2.99 -13.48
N ASP A 59 -1.35 -4.17 -13.55
CA ASP A 59 -1.51 -4.99 -14.73
C ASP A 59 -2.92 -5.62 -14.76
N PRO A 60 -3.97 -4.84 -15.09
CA PRO A 60 -5.38 -5.29 -15.04
C PRO A 60 -5.74 -6.36 -16.08
N GLY A 61 -4.77 -6.78 -16.91
CA GLY A 61 -4.98 -7.73 -17.99
C GLY A 61 -5.79 -7.14 -19.17
N PRO A 62 -6.17 -8.00 -20.13
CA PRO A 62 -6.81 -7.58 -21.38
C PRO A 62 -8.30 -7.26 -21.27
N ALA A 63 -8.95 -7.60 -20.15
CA ALA A 63 -10.29 -7.12 -19.87
C ALA A 63 -10.15 -5.66 -19.43
N ASP A 64 -10.85 -4.74 -20.10
CA ASP A 64 -10.81 -3.27 -20.00
C ASP A 64 -11.21 -2.70 -18.60
N ARG A 65 -10.76 -3.36 -17.54
CA ARG A 65 -11.01 -3.06 -16.15
C ARG A 65 -10.18 -1.85 -15.79
N ARG A 66 -10.88 -0.77 -15.47
CA ARG A 66 -10.25 0.40 -14.87
C ARG A 66 -9.62 -0.03 -13.55
N PRO A 67 -8.37 0.37 -13.27
CA PRO A 67 -7.76 0.12 -11.98
C PRO A 67 -8.58 0.79 -10.87
N PRO A 68 -8.47 0.32 -9.61
CA PRO A 68 -9.10 0.97 -8.46
C PRO A 68 -8.75 2.45 -8.40
N ALA A 69 -9.69 3.27 -7.93
CA ALA A 69 -9.54 4.72 -7.85
C ALA A 69 -8.32 5.14 -7.03
N CYS A 70 -7.93 4.37 -6.01
CA CYS A 70 -6.76 4.58 -5.18
C CYS A 70 -5.43 4.49 -5.96
N TRP A 71 -5.37 3.64 -7.00
CA TRP A 71 -4.19 3.45 -7.84
C TRP A 71 -4.14 4.37 -9.06
N ARG A 72 -5.29 4.89 -9.51
CA ARG A 72 -5.37 5.77 -10.69
C ARG A 72 -4.41 6.96 -10.65
N PRO A 73 -4.25 7.71 -9.54
CA PRO A 73 -3.32 8.84 -9.49
C PRO A 73 -1.88 8.42 -9.82
N LEU A 74 -1.37 7.38 -9.17
CA LEU A 74 -0.01 6.89 -9.44
C LEU A 74 0.14 6.50 -10.91
N LEU A 75 -0.82 5.74 -11.44
CA LEU A 75 -0.79 5.28 -12.83
C LEU A 75 -0.87 6.42 -13.85
N GLN A 76 -1.59 7.49 -13.53
CA GLN A 76 -1.71 8.69 -14.39
C GLN A 76 -0.43 9.53 -14.35
N PHE A 77 0.18 9.71 -13.18
CA PHE A 77 1.34 10.58 -12.98
C PHE A 77 2.69 9.85 -13.10
N ARG A 78 2.72 8.52 -13.30
CA ARG A 78 3.93 7.65 -13.27
C ARG A 78 5.11 8.09 -14.14
N ARG A 79 4.96 9.03 -15.07
CA ARG A 79 6.05 9.56 -15.92
C ARG A 79 6.15 11.09 -15.87
N HIS A 80 5.45 11.73 -14.93
CA HIS A 80 5.38 13.18 -14.85
C HIS A 80 6.72 13.75 -14.33
N PRO A 81 7.38 14.66 -15.07
CA PRO A 81 8.74 15.12 -14.73
C PRO A 81 8.79 15.98 -13.46
N GLY A 82 7.68 16.60 -13.07
CA GLY A 82 7.58 17.37 -11.82
C GLY A 82 7.21 16.55 -10.58
N VAL A 83 7.06 15.23 -10.69
CA VAL A 83 6.75 14.36 -9.54
C VAL A 83 8.01 13.58 -9.16
N ARG A 84 8.39 13.68 -7.89
CA ARG A 84 9.65 13.12 -7.38
C ARG A 84 9.47 11.64 -6.99
N PRO A 85 10.54 10.81 -7.04
CA PRO A 85 10.47 9.40 -6.65
C PRO A 85 9.78 9.14 -5.30
N LEU A 86 10.06 9.97 -4.30
CA LEU A 86 9.44 9.84 -2.98
C LEU A 86 7.90 10.00 -3.03
N GLN A 87 7.37 10.90 -3.85
CA GLN A 87 5.92 11.06 -4.01
C GLN A 87 5.28 9.81 -4.64
N PHE A 88 5.98 9.17 -5.59
CA PHE A 88 5.51 7.91 -6.17
C PHE A 88 5.51 6.78 -5.14
N ALA A 89 6.55 6.67 -4.32
CA ALA A 89 6.61 5.69 -3.24
C ALA A 89 5.45 5.90 -2.24
N LEU A 90 5.27 7.13 -1.74
CA LEU A 90 4.19 7.48 -0.81
C LEU A 90 2.80 7.23 -1.40
N ALA A 91 2.56 7.63 -2.66
CA ALA A 91 1.27 7.42 -3.30
C ALA A 91 0.94 5.93 -3.47
N GLY A 92 1.94 5.11 -3.78
CA GLY A 92 1.79 3.65 -3.84
C GLY A 92 1.54 3.04 -2.46
N ILE A 93 2.28 3.46 -1.43
CA ILE A 93 2.04 3.00 -0.05
C ILE A 93 0.64 3.40 0.41
N ASN A 94 0.21 4.64 0.13
CA ASN A 94 -1.13 5.12 0.44
C ASN A 94 -2.23 4.26 -0.22
N ALA A 95 -2.12 3.97 -1.51
CA ALA A 95 -3.08 3.12 -2.21
C ALA A 95 -3.09 1.70 -1.65
N HIS A 96 -1.89 1.13 -1.46
CA HIS A 96 -1.75 -0.25 -1.03
C HIS A 96 -2.22 -0.46 0.41
N ILE A 97 -1.77 0.37 1.35
CA ILE A 97 -2.17 0.27 2.75
C ILE A 97 -3.62 0.71 2.92
N GLY A 98 -3.97 1.91 2.47
CA GLY A 98 -5.26 2.52 2.77
C GLY A 98 -6.46 1.82 2.13
N HIS A 99 -6.25 1.00 1.10
CA HIS A 99 -7.32 0.30 0.39
C HIS A 99 -7.06 -1.20 0.26
N ASP A 100 -5.94 -1.60 -0.36
CA ASP A 100 -5.73 -3.02 -0.70
C ASP A 100 -5.59 -3.90 0.54
N LEU A 101 -4.92 -3.42 1.58
CA LEU A 101 -4.68 -4.21 2.79
C LEU A 101 -5.99 -4.52 3.54
N ALA A 102 -6.93 -3.57 3.62
CA ALA A 102 -8.23 -3.80 4.26
C ALA A 102 -8.99 -4.93 3.56
N LEU A 103 -9.01 -4.90 2.23
CA LEU A 103 -9.65 -5.94 1.43
C LEU A 103 -8.88 -7.27 1.46
N ALA A 104 -7.54 -7.22 1.56
CA ALA A 104 -6.71 -8.41 1.69
C ALA A 104 -6.98 -9.15 3.01
N VAL A 105 -7.17 -8.43 4.12
CA VAL A 105 -7.58 -9.01 5.41
C VAL A 105 -8.93 -9.70 5.28
N VAL A 106 -9.94 -9.05 4.70
CA VAL A 106 -11.28 -9.64 4.51
C VAL A 106 -11.21 -10.92 3.66
N ASP A 107 -10.45 -10.91 2.57
CA ASP A 107 -10.32 -12.09 1.71
C ASP A 107 -9.48 -13.20 2.35
N ALA A 108 -8.50 -12.86 3.18
CA ALA A 108 -7.74 -13.82 3.97
C ALA A 108 -8.64 -14.49 5.02
N CYS A 109 -9.44 -13.73 5.78
CA CYS A 109 -10.44 -14.25 6.71
C CYS A 109 -11.41 -15.21 6.02
N ARG A 110 -11.94 -14.85 4.85
CA ARG A 110 -12.80 -15.74 4.04
C ARG A 110 -12.07 -17.03 3.63
N SER A 111 -10.81 -16.91 3.21
CA SER A 111 -10.01 -18.05 2.75
C SER A 111 -9.64 -19.02 3.87
N LEU A 112 -9.46 -18.49 5.08
CA LEU A 112 -9.05 -19.25 6.27
C LEU A 112 -10.25 -19.72 7.11
N GLY A 113 -11.43 -19.13 6.91
CA GLY A 113 -12.62 -19.41 7.71
C GLY A 113 -12.50 -18.86 9.13
N CYS A 114 -11.86 -17.70 9.30
CA CYS A 114 -11.63 -17.06 10.60
C CYS A 114 -12.17 -15.63 10.65
N GLU A 115 -12.28 -15.07 11.85
CA GLU A 115 -12.62 -13.65 12.04
C GLU A 115 -11.37 -12.76 12.03
N PRO A 116 -11.50 -11.45 11.72
CA PRO A 116 -10.37 -10.52 11.70
C PRO A 116 -9.52 -10.54 12.97
N ALA A 117 -10.13 -10.64 14.15
CA ALA A 117 -9.39 -10.71 15.42
C ALA A 117 -8.35 -11.85 15.47
N GLN A 118 -8.55 -12.93 14.70
CA GLN A 118 -7.61 -14.05 14.61
C GLN A 118 -6.45 -13.80 13.62
N LEU A 119 -6.49 -12.71 12.85
CA LEU A 119 -5.41 -12.26 11.94
C LEU A 119 -4.70 -11.00 12.43
N GLU A 120 -5.05 -10.49 13.63
CA GLU A 120 -4.51 -9.23 14.15
C GLU A 120 -2.99 -9.31 14.37
N ASP A 121 -2.50 -10.43 14.92
CA ASP A 121 -1.06 -10.65 15.11
C ASP A 121 -0.28 -10.65 13.79
N GLU A 122 -0.79 -11.32 12.75
CA GLU A 122 -0.17 -11.31 11.42
C GLU A 122 -0.23 -9.92 10.77
N PHE A 123 -1.36 -9.23 10.91
CA PHE A 123 -1.53 -7.86 10.42
C PHE A 123 -0.51 -6.92 11.07
N ASP A 124 -0.30 -7.04 12.39
CA ASP A 124 0.63 -6.21 13.12
C ASP A 124 2.08 -6.47 12.73
N ARG A 125 2.47 -7.74 12.56
CA ARG A 125 3.82 -8.10 12.10
C ARG A 125 4.12 -7.63 10.68
N VAL A 126 3.17 -7.76 9.75
CA VAL A 126 3.28 -7.18 8.41
C VAL A 126 3.41 -5.66 8.49
N GLY A 127 2.69 -5.06 9.42
CA GLY A 127 2.71 -3.66 9.70
C GLY A 127 4.02 -3.09 10.23
N GLU A 128 4.66 -3.77 11.18
CA GLU A 128 6.00 -3.40 11.69
C GLU A 128 7.04 -3.40 10.55
N LEU A 129 6.94 -4.37 9.64
CA LEU A 129 7.78 -4.45 8.47
C LEU A 129 7.63 -3.25 7.55
N LEU A 130 6.38 -2.90 7.25
CA LEU A 130 6.06 -1.72 6.46
C LEU A 130 6.61 -0.44 7.12
N GLY A 131 6.52 -0.34 8.45
CA GLY A 131 7.08 0.76 9.23
C GLY A 131 8.57 0.96 8.98
N SER A 132 9.35 -0.10 9.19
CA SER A 132 10.80 -0.07 9.00
C SER A 132 11.23 0.27 7.56
N LEU A 133 10.39 -0.06 6.57
CA LEU A 133 10.67 0.21 5.17
C LEU A 133 10.23 1.62 4.75
N GLU A 134 9.18 2.18 5.34
CA GLU A 134 8.86 3.60 5.17
C GLU A 134 10.03 4.48 5.64
N GLU A 135 10.57 4.18 6.83
CA GLU A 135 11.75 4.87 7.38
C GLU A 135 12.93 4.79 6.43
N ARG A 136 13.24 3.58 5.94
CA ARG A 136 14.32 3.38 4.98
C ARG A 136 14.10 4.11 3.65
N VAL A 137 12.88 4.11 3.12
CA VAL A 137 12.53 4.84 1.89
C VAL A 137 12.69 6.34 2.09
N ARG A 138 12.31 6.85 3.25
CA ARG A 138 12.52 8.25 3.63
C ARG A 138 14.01 8.59 3.69
N GLU A 139 14.83 7.73 4.28
CA GLU A 139 16.29 7.90 4.35
C GLU A 139 16.96 7.83 2.97
N GLU A 140 16.62 6.84 2.15
CA GLU A 140 17.23 6.63 0.82
C GLU A 140 16.83 7.71 -0.19
N LEU A 141 15.60 8.22 -0.11
CA LEU A 141 15.08 9.22 -1.03
C LEU A 141 15.23 10.66 -0.52
N MET A 142 15.63 10.86 0.75
CA MET A 142 16.04 12.15 1.31
C MET A 142 17.37 12.06 2.08
N PRO A 143 18.51 11.75 1.41
CA PRO A 143 19.80 11.69 2.07
C PRO A 143 20.35 13.10 2.32
N GLY A 144 20.13 13.68 3.50
CA GLY A 144 20.80 14.93 3.91
C GLY A 144 20.16 15.63 5.13
N PRO A 145 20.95 16.36 5.95
CA PRO A 145 20.42 17.03 7.11
C PRO A 145 19.73 18.33 6.68
N ASP A 146 18.44 18.45 6.95
CA ASP A 146 17.87 19.74 7.33
C ASP A 146 16.64 19.51 8.21
N LEU A 147 16.89 19.38 9.51
CA LEU A 147 15.88 19.50 10.57
C LEU A 147 15.24 20.91 10.61
N LEU A 148 15.57 21.81 9.67
CA LEU A 148 15.21 23.23 9.67
C LEU A 148 14.43 23.72 8.44
N GLN A 149 13.92 22.84 7.57
CA GLN A 149 12.97 23.25 6.52
C GLN A 149 11.59 22.63 6.73
N ILE A 150 10.93 22.98 7.84
CA ILE A 150 9.49 22.70 8.07
C ILE A 150 8.62 23.29 6.92
N ALA A 151 9.16 24.26 6.18
CA ALA A 151 8.52 24.88 5.02
C ALA A 151 8.79 24.18 3.67
N ASP A 152 9.68 23.17 3.59
CA ASP A 152 9.85 22.39 2.37
C ASP A 152 8.60 21.54 2.11
N PRO A 153 7.95 21.65 0.94
CA PRO A 153 6.69 20.95 0.68
C PRO A 153 6.77 19.42 0.78
N LEU A 154 7.94 18.81 0.49
CA LEU A 154 8.14 17.37 0.68
C LEU A 154 8.21 17.02 2.16
N THR A 155 8.96 17.78 2.94
CA THR A 155 9.10 17.59 4.39
C THR A 155 7.75 17.74 5.09
N HIS A 156 6.95 18.74 4.70
CA HIS A 156 5.59 18.88 5.19
C HIS A 156 4.68 17.71 4.77
N LEU A 157 4.71 17.30 3.50
CA LEU A 157 3.94 16.15 3.02
C LEU A 157 4.25 14.88 3.84
N LEU A 158 5.54 14.62 4.07
CA LEU A 158 6.04 13.52 4.88
C LEU A 158 5.67 13.58 6.36
N GLY A 159 5.58 14.78 6.94
CA GLY A 159 5.10 14.96 8.30
C GLY A 159 3.58 14.82 8.43
N SER A 160 2.85 15.12 7.35
CA SER A 160 1.38 15.06 7.33
C SER A 160 0.81 13.66 7.10
N TRP A 161 1.60 12.73 6.56
CA TRP A 161 1.21 11.34 6.32
C TRP A 161 1.93 10.39 7.28
N SER A 162 1.20 9.44 7.86
CA SER A 162 1.71 8.48 8.84
C SER A 162 1.22 7.09 8.49
N LEU A 163 2.15 6.16 8.26
CA LEU A 163 1.82 4.76 8.00
C LEU A 163 1.09 4.11 9.17
N GLU A 164 1.48 4.41 10.41
CA GLU A 164 0.80 3.92 11.61
C GLU A 164 -0.69 4.29 11.59
N ARG A 165 -1.00 5.58 11.38
CA ARG A 165 -2.39 6.05 11.27
C ARG A 165 -3.13 5.43 10.09
N ALA A 166 -2.45 5.27 8.95
CA ALA A 166 -3.02 4.62 7.78
C ALA A 166 -3.37 3.16 8.08
N ARG A 167 -2.51 2.44 8.80
CA ARG A 167 -2.75 1.06 9.24
C ARG A 167 -3.90 0.95 10.23
N ASP A 168 -3.99 1.82 11.23
CA ASP A 168 -5.10 1.83 12.18
C ASP A 168 -6.46 2.05 11.49
N ALA A 169 -6.49 2.99 10.54
CA ALA A 169 -7.66 3.24 9.71
C ALA A 169 -7.99 2.01 8.84
N THR A 170 -6.98 1.36 8.29
CA THR A 170 -7.12 0.14 7.48
C THR A 170 -7.67 -1.02 8.30
N TRP A 171 -7.17 -1.23 9.52
CA TRP A 171 -7.67 -2.26 10.43
C TRP A 171 -9.14 -2.01 10.76
N THR A 172 -9.49 -0.76 11.06
CA THR A 172 -10.88 -0.35 11.31
C THR A 172 -11.77 -0.62 10.08
N ALA A 173 -11.29 -0.27 8.88
CA ALA A 173 -12.00 -0.52 7.63
C ALA A 173 -12.19 -2.02 7.36
N ALA A 174 -11.18 -2.85 7.60
CA ALA A 174 -11.25 -4.30 7.45
C ALA A 174 -12.32 -4.91 8.38
N ARG A 175 -12.35 -4.50 9.65
CA ARG A 175 -13.37 -4.96 10.61
C ARG A 175 -14.77 -4.48 10.22
N ALA A 176 -14.91 -3.25 9.75
CA ALA A 176 -16.18 -2.73 9.26
C ALA A 176 -16.69 -3.52 8.04
N LEU A 177 -15.83 -3.74 7.05
CA LEU A 177 -16.15 -4.56 5.87
C LEU A 177 -16.50 -6.00 6.23
N TRP A 178 -15.79 -6.59 7.20
CA TRP A 178 -16.12 -7.92 7.70
C TRP A 178 -17.49 -7.94 8.36
N ALA A 179 -17.84 -6.95 9.18
CA ALA A 179 -19.15 -6.86 9.81
C ALA A 179 -20.28 -6.65 8.79
N LEU A 180 -20.02 -5.90 7.72
CA LEU A 180 -20.95 -5.62 6.63
C LEU A 180 -21.06 -6.76 5.60
N ARG A 181 -20.33 -7.87 5.75
CA ARG A 181 -20.23 -8.92 4.73
C ARG A 181 -21.56 -9.58 4.32
N GLU A 182 -22.56 -9.57 5.20
CA GLU A 182 -23.91 -10.10 4.94
C GLU A 182 -24.84 -9.06 4.28
N LEU A 183 -24.33 -7.84 4.04
CA LEU A 183 -25.01 -6.71 3.39
C LEU A 183 -24.19 -6.27 2.17
N PRO A 184 -24.20 -7.05 1.06
CA PRO A 184 -23.27 -6.86 -0.05
C PRO A 184 -23.30 -5.46 -0.65
N ASP A 185 -24.49 -4.87 -0.83
CA ASP A 185 -24.65 -3.53 -1.40
C ASP A 185 -23.97 -2.45 -0.51
N VAL A 186 -24.07 -2.59 0.82
CA VAL A 186 -23.48 -1.66 1.78
C VAL A 186 -21.96 -1.85 1.86
N ALA A 187 -21.49 -3.09 1.80
CA ALA A 187 -20.05 -3.40 1.78
C ALA A 187 -19.38 -2.91 0.48
N GLU A 188 -20.08 -3.00 -0.65
CA GLU A 188 -19.64 -2.45 -1.93
C GLU A 188 -19.56 -0.93 -1.87
N GLU A 189 -20.63 -0.24 -1.43
CA GLU A 189 -20.59 1.22 -1.27
C GLU A 189 -19.45 1.66 -0.33
N PHE A 190 -19.26 0.98 0.80
CA PHE A 190 -18.16 1.30 1.71
C PHE A 190 -16.79 1.14 1.04
N THR A 191 -16.61 0.07 0.26
CA THR A 191 -15.37 -0.20 -0.48
C THR A 191 -15.12 0.89 -1.53
N GLU A 192 -16.14 1.29 -2.30
CA GLU A 192 -16.01 2.36 -3.31
C GLU A 192 -15.67 3.72 -2.68
N ARG A 193 -16.26 4.02 -1.50
CA ARG A 193 -15.96 5.25 -0.75
C ARG A 193 -14.54 5.25 -0.21
N LEU A 194 -14.09 4.11 0.33
CA LEU A 194 -12.70 3.94 0.77
C LEU A 194 -11.74 4.12 -0.41
N ASP A 195 -11.99 3.44 -1.54
CA ASP A 195 -11.20 3.52 -2.77
C ASP A 195 -11.07 4.97 -3.27
N THR A 196 -12.19 5.68 -3.33
CA THR A 196 -12.23 7.08 -3.80
C THR A 196 -11.52 8.02 -2.83
N ALA A 197 -11.69 7.85 -1.52
CA ALA A 197 -11.05 8.68 -0.50
C ALA A 197 -9.53 8.52 -0.51
N VAL A 198 -9.05 7.27 -0.59
CA VAL A 198 -7.61 6.96 -0.69
C VAL A 198 -7.04 7.51 -2.00
N GLY A 199 -7.77 7.39 -3.12
CA GLY A 199 -7.39 7.97 -4.40
C GLY A 199 -7.32 9.50 -4.39
N PHE A 200 -8.22 10.16 -3.67
CA PHE A 200 -8.15 11.61 -3.48
C PHE A 200 -6.86 12.03 -2.76
N ALA A 201 -6.51 11.35 -1.66
CA ALA A 201 -5.26 11.60 -0.94
C ALA A 201 -4.03 11.34 -1.83
N GLY A 202 -4.02 10.23 -2.58
CA GLY A 202 -2.94 9.90 -3.52
C GLY A 202 -2.75 10.97 -4.61
N ARG A 203 -3.84 11.60 -5.08
CA ARG A 203 -3.75 12.71 -6.03
C ARG A 203 -3.09 13.96 -5.43
N MET A 204 -3.35 14.26 -4.16
CA MET A 204 -2.67 15.36 -3.47
C MET A 204 -1.18 15.08 -3.26
N MET A 205 -0.82 13.84 -2.91
CA MET A 205 0.58 13.42 -2.75
C MET A 205 1.41 13.58 -4.02
N LEU A 206 0.78 13.44 -5.19
CA LEU A 206 1.42 13.53 -6.50
C LEU A 206 1.37 14.94 -7.10
N THR A 207 1.13 15.98 -6.28
CA THR A 207 1.19 17.38 -6.71
C THR A 207 2.59 17.67 -7.26
N PRO A 208 2.73 18.05 -8.55
CA PRO A 208 4.03 18.36 -9.11
C PRO A 208 4.66 19.54 -8.37
N MET A 209 5.94 19.43 -8.02
CA MET A 209 6.67 20.50 -7.35
C MET A 209 7.69 21.12 -8.31
N PRO A 210 7.86 22.45 -8.30
CA PRO A 210 8.94 23.08 -9.03
C PRO A 210 10.30 22.57 -8.54
N TYR A 211 11.27 22.56 -9.44
CA TYR A 211 12.67 22.31 -9.13
C TYR A 211 13.26 23.46 -8.31
#